data_AF-X1FPS3-F1
#
_entry.id   AF-X1FPS3-F1
#
_cell.length_a   1.000
_cell.length_b   1.000
_cell.length_c   1.000
_cell.angle_alpha   90.00
_cell.angle_beta   90.00
_cell.angle_gamma   90.00
#
_symmetry.space_group_name_H-M   'P 1'
#
loop_
_entity.id
_entity.type
_entity.pdbx_description
1 polymer ?
#
loop_
_entity_poly.entity_id
_entity_poly.type
_entity_poly.pdbx_seq_one_letter_code
_entity_poly.pdbx_strand_id
1 'polypeptide(L)'
;MFQYNTKQKSYKIGKYYVGGDPRKTPTALAGTIFYLHQKKIFKDERNGKIDKIYAESLIKKQEEMADKTGLTPLLDVILSYEESIEPLLNFVFEVSDTPILVDAPHWEIKQPLIKYLIETGLDRQVIYNTITSSSFDEEFQSLSQTDIENFVLLPIESHYWTTEARMNVVDSLINRALSYDFKAYNFMIDTCLIDYTSLGIAMSTIEEIKNKYGYPAGTAGQNLADAWKNLIPKFGNIT
;
A
#
# COMPACT_ATOMS: atom_id res chain seq x y z
N MET A 1 -4.62 -15.22 -22.55
CA MET A 1 -4.83 -13.84 -22.04
C MET A 1 -5.89 -13.93 -20.96
N PHE A 2 -5.67 -13.35 -19.78
CA PHE A 2 -6.60 -13.49 -18.64
C PHE A 2 -8.02 -13.05 -19.02
N GLN A 3 -9.01 -13.89 -18.71
CA GLN A 3 -10.43 -13.61 -18.90
C GLN A 3 -11.10 -13.66 -17.54
N TYR A 4 -11.71 -12.54 -17.14
CA TYR A 4 -12.40 -12.43 -15.87
C TYR A 4 -13.90 -12.38 -16.11
N ASN A 5 -14.65 -13.19 -15.36
CA ASN A 5 -16.12 -13.23 -15.43
C ASN A 5 -16.76 -12.03 -14.71
N THR A 6 -16.03 -11.41 -13.78
CA THR A 6 -16.49 -10.26 -13.00
C THR A 6 -16.00 -8.95 -13.61
N LYS A 7 -16.85 -7.92 -13.59
CA LYS A 7 -16.48 -6.57 -14.01
C LYS A 7 -15.35 -6.04 -13.13
N GLN A 8 -14.21 -5.74 -13.74
CA GLN A 8 -13.05 -5.22 -13.03
C GLN A 8 -13.32 -3.78 -12.54
N LYS A 9 -13.08 -3.53 -11.26
CA LYS A 9 -13.22 -2.22 -10.63
C LYS A 9 -11.99 -1.39 -10.90
N SER A 10 -12.20 -0.11 -11.17
CA SER A 10 -11.16 0.89 -11.36
C SER A 10 -11.52 2.08 -10.47
N TYR A 11 -10.58 2.49 -9.62
CA TYR A 11 -10.78 3.57 -8.65
C TYR A 11 -10.04 4.80 -9.12
N LYS A 12 -10.71 5.94 -9.09
CA LYS A 12 -10.09 7.24 -9.36
C LYS A 12 -9.50 7.77 -8.05
N ILE A 13 -8.20 8.01 -8.03
CA ILE A 13 -7.49 8.53 -6.87
C ILE A 13 -6.67 9.74 -7.33
N GLY A 14 -7.11 10.94 -6.93
CA GLY A 14 -6.64 12.19 -7.51
C GLY A 14 -6.88 12.22 -9.03
N LYS A 15 -5.79 12.41 -9.79
CA LYS A 15 -5.81 12.37 -11.27
C LYS A 15 -5.59 10.98 -11.87
N TYR A 16 -5.29 9.98 -11.05
CA TYR A 16 -4.90 8.64 -11.51
C TYR A 16 -6.04 7.63 -11.36
N TYR A 17 -5.87 6.48 -12.02
CA TYR A 17 -6.75 5.32 -11.90
C TYR A 17 -5.96 4.09 -11.46
N VAL A 18 -6.49 3.35 -10.49
CA VAL A 18 -5.92 2.09 -9.99
C VAL A 18 -6.90 0.95 -10.24
N GLY A 19 -6.39 -0.15 -10.81
CA GLY A 19 -7.18 -1.32 -11.22
C GLY A 19 -7.91 -1.14 -12.54
N GLY A 20 -8.85 -2.04 -12.81
CA GLY A 20 -9.55 -2.19 -14.08
C GLY A 20 -9.10 -3.43 -14.86
N ASP A 21 -9.41 -3.44 -16.16
CA ASP A 21 -9.05 -4.55 -17.06
C ASP A 21 -7.52 -4.55 -17.26
N PRO A 22 -6.80 -5.60 -16.81
CA PRO A 22 -5.34 -5.62 -16.88
C PRO A 22 -4.78 -5.60 -18.32
N ARG A 23 -5.64 -5.74 -19.33
CA ARG A 23 -5.27 -5.60 -20.75
C ARG A 23 -5.29 -4.14 -21.23
N LYS A 24 -5.86 -3.22 -20.44
CA LYS A 24 -6.14 -1.83 -20.83
C LYS A 24 -5.64 -0.81 -19.81
N THR A 25 -5.43 -1.21 -18.56
CA THR A 25 -5.04 -0.30 -17.48
C THR A 25 -3.57 -0.50 -17.13
N PRO A 26 -2.79 0.60 -17.00
CA PRO A 26 -1.40 0.50 -16.58
C PRO A 26 -1.30 -0.07 -15.16
N THR A 27 -0.19 -0.75 -14.88
CA THR A 27 0.13 -1.20 -13.52
C THR A 27 0.38 0.00 -12.63
N ALA A 28 -0.21 0.00 -11.44
CA ALA A 28 0.15 0.94 -10.39
C ALA A 28 1.43 0.47 -9.69
N LEU A 29 2.39 1.38 -9.53
CA LEU A 29 3.66 1.12 -8.88
C LEU A 29 3.82 2.07 -7.69
N ALA A 30 3.84 1.49 -6.49
CA ALA A 30 4.12 2.22 -5.26
C ALA A 30 5.62 2.21 -4.99
N GLY A 31 6.26 3.38 -5.00
CA GLY A 31 7.61 3.53 -4.47
C GLY A 31 7.55 3.96 -3.02
N THR A 32 8.34 3.30 -2.18
CA THR A 32 8.34 3.52 -0.74
C THR A 32 9.41 4.56 -0.34
N ILE A 33 9.04 5.47 0.56
CA ILE A 33 9.91 6.48 1.14
C ILE A 33 9.73 6.53 2.67
N PHE A 34 10.76 6.99 3.37
CA PHE A 34 10.83 7.14 4.83
C PHE A 34 10.81 5.82 5.61
N TYR A 35 11.14 4.70 4.97
CA TYR A 35 11.35 3.43 5.68
C TYR A 35 12.50 3.53 6.68
N LEU A 36 12.43 2.72 7.73
CA LEU A 36 13.41 2.72 8.82
C LEU A 36 14.84 2.62 8.28
N HIS A 37 15.72 3.48 8.78
CA HIS A 37 17.13 3.52 8.39
C HIS A 37 17.40 3.80 6.90
N GLN A 38 16.45 4.40 6.17
CA GLN A 38 16.67 4.82 4.80
C GLN A 38 17.90 5.75 4.72
N LYS A 39 18.90 5.31 3.96
CA LYS A 39 20.19 6.00 3.89
C LYS A 39 20.04 7.38 3.27
N LYS A 40 20.72 8.37 3.86
CA LYS A 40 20.89 9.76 3.37
C LYS A 40 19.64 10.65 3.46
N ILE A 41 18.48 10.15 3.85
CA ILE A 41 17.26 10.96 3.89
C ILE A 41 17.02 11.61 5.26
N PHE A 42 17.27 10.90 6.36
CA PHE A 42 16.99 11.40 7.70
C PHE A 42 18.19 12.13 8.32
N LYS A 43 17.91 13.28 8.91
CA LYS A 43 18.78 13.99 9.88
C LYS A 43 18.36 13.66 11.32
N ASP A 44 17.06 13.43 11.53
CA ASP A 44 16.46 12.96 12.77
C ASP A 44 15.18 12.18 12.41
N GLU A 45 15.28 10.85 12.44
CA GLU A 45 14.22 9.94 11.98
C GLU A 45 12.97 10.01 12.84
N ARG A 46 13.15 10.07 14.17
CA ARG A 46 12.05 10.13 15.13
C ARG A 46 11.20 11.38 14.95
N ASN A 47 11.84 12.53 14.74
CA ASN A 47 11.15 13.81 14.58
C ASN A 47 10.86 14.17 13.11
N GLY A 48 11.02 13.22 12.17
CA GLY A 48 10.77 13.44 10.74
C GLY A 48 11.62 14.56 10.10
N LYS A 49 12.81 14.86 10.64
CA LYS A 49 13.71 15.87 10.03
C LYS A 49 14.50 15.21 8.92
N ILE A 50 14.23 15.66 7.70
CA ILE A 50 14.80 15.07 6.49
C ILE A 50 15.70 16.06 5.72
N ASP A 51 16.52 15.52 4.84
CA ASP A 51 17.06 16.25 3.70
C ASP A 51 15.95 16.39 2.64
N LYS A 52 15.24 17.52 2.68
CA LYS A 52 14.11 17.81 1.78
C LYS A 52 14.53 17.76 0.30
N ILE A 53 15.72 18.25 -0.05
CA ILE A 53 16.20 18.27 -1.45
C ILE A 53 16.42 16.84 -1.94
N TYR A 54 17.06 16.00 -1.12
CA TYR A 54 17.27 14.60 -1.47
C TYR A 54 15.94 13.84 -1.54
N ALA A 55 15.04 14.02 -0.57
CA ALA A 55 13.73 13.38 -0.56
C ALA A 55 12.88 13.77 -1.78
N GLU A 56 12.81 15.06 -2.12
CA GLU A 56 12.10 15.55 -3.29
C GLU A 56 12.69 14.97 -4.58
N SER A 57 14.02 14.87 -4.68
CA SER A 57 14.67 14.27 -5.86
C SER A 57 14.27 12.81 -6.08
N LEU A 58 14.02 12.04 -5.02
CA LEU A 58 13.54 10.65 -5.12
C LEU A 58 12.10 10.60 -5.62
N ILE A 59 11.22 11.45 -5.07
CA ILE A 59 9.82 11.55 -5.48
C ILE A 59 9.72 11.97 -6.95
N LYS A 60 10.45 13.03 -7.35
CA LYS A 60 10.49 13.49 -8.75
C LYS A 60 11.04 12.44 -9.71
N LYS A 61 12.02 11.65 -9.27
CA LYS A 61 12.54 10.54 -10.08
C LYS A 61 11.47 9.47 -10.32
N GLN A 62 10.62 9.17 -9.33
CA GLN A 62 9.49 8.26 -9.53
C GLN A 62 8.46 8.83 -10.51
N GLU A 63 8.09 10.10 -10.34
CA GLU A 63 7.16 10.80 -11.25
C GLU A 63 7.69 10.79 -12.69
N GLU A 64 8.97 11.12 -12.90
CA GLU A 64 9.63 11.06 -14.21
C GLU A 64 9.60 9.64 -14.82
N MET A 65 9.75 8.61 -13.98
CA MET A 65 9.73 7.23 -14.44
C MET A 65 8.31 6.77 -14.81
N ALA A 66 7.30 7.22 -14.07
CA ALA A 66 5.91 7.03 -14.43
C ALA A 66 5.59 7.70 -15.78
N ASP A 67 6.02 8.95 -15.99
CA ASP A 67 5.83 9.67 -17.25
C ASP A 67 6.48 8.95 -18.44
N LYS A 68 7.68 8.39 -18.25
CA LYS A 68 8.41 7.65 -19.29
C LYS A 68 7.83 6.28 -19.61
N THR A 69 7.23 5.61 -18.64
CA THR A 69 6.78 4.21 -18.76
C THR A 69 5.28 4.05 -18.93
N GLY A 70 4.50 5.08 -18.58
CA GLY A 70 3.05 5.03 -18.52
C GLY A 70 2.48 4.29 -17.31
N LEU A 71 3.31 3.95 -16.31
CA LEU A 71 2.86 3.36 -15.05
C LEU A 71 2.06 4.38 -14.22
N THR A 72 1.11 3.91 -13.42
CA THR A 72 0.43 4.76 -12.44
C THR A 72 1.32 4.88 -11.20
N PRO A 73 1.86 6.07 -10.85
CA PRO A 73 2.67 6.23 -9.66
C PRO A 73 1.77 6.25 -8.42
N LEU A 74 2.21 5.58 -7.36
CA LEU A 74 1.72 5.75 -6.00
C LEU A 74 2.93 6.00 -5.09
N LEU A 75 2.78 6.77 -4.04
CA LEU A 75 3.87 7.04 -3.09
C LEU A 75 3.53 6.40 -1.75
N ASP A 76 4.30 5.41 -1.36
CA ASP A 76 4.15 4.72 -0.09
C ASP A 76 4.99 5.42 0.99
N VAL A 77 4.31 6.07 1.93
CA VAL A 77 4.91 6.92 2.95
C VAL A 77 4.89 6.18 4.28
N ILE A 78 6.05 5.66 4.68
CA ILE A 78 6.18 4.96 5.96
C ILE A 78 6.34 5.97 7.10
N LEU A 79 5.49 5.81 8.11
CA LEU A 79 5.41 6.64 9.31
C LEU A 79 5.71 5.76 10.51
N SER A 80 6.97 5.72 10.93
CA SER A 80 7.43 4.85 12.02
C SER A 80 7.30 5.47 13.42
N TYR A 81 7.11 6.78 13.51
CA TYR A 81 7.07 7.52 14.77
C TYR A 81 5.92 8.53 14.75
N GLU A 82 5.28 8.75 15.89
CA GLU A 82 4.20 9.74 16.01
C GLU A 82 4.72 11.14 15.70
N GLU A 83 5.90 11.49 16.21
CA GLU A 83 6.52 12.80 16.04
C GLU A 83 6.95 13.07 14.58
N SER A 84 6.99 12.04 13.72
CA SER A 84 7.32 12.20 12.29
C SER A 84 6.10 12.35 11.38
N ILE A 85 4.88 12.06 11.85
CA ILE A 85 3.65 12.10 11.04
C ILE A 85 3.45 13.46 10.38
N GLU A 86 3.32 14.51 11.18
CA GLU A 86 3.09 15.87 10.69
C GLU A 86 4.19 16.38 9.75
N PRO A 87 5.49 16.39 10.13
CA PRO A 87 6.52 16.95 9.28
C PRO A 87 6.72 16.18 7.96
N LEU A 88 6.54 14.85 7.96
CA LEU A 88 6.68 14.04 6.75
C LEU A 88 5.47 14.21 5.83
N LEU A 89 4.24 14.15 6.34
CA LEU A 89 3.05 14.34 5.51
C LEU A 89 2.96 15.76 4.95
N ASN A 90 3.23 16.79 5.77
CA ASN A 90 3.29 18.17 5.29
C ASN A 90 4.27 18.31 4.11
N PHE A 91 5.46 17.72 4.22
CA PHE A 91 6.44 17.75 3.14
C PHE A 91 5.97 17.01 1.89
N VAL A 92 5.42 15.81 2.02
CA VAL A 92 5.01 15.01 0.86
C VAL A 92 3.88 15.69 0.08
N PHE A 93 2.86 16.19 0.78
CA PHE A 93 1.75 16.93 0.17
C PHE A 93 2.18 18.29 -0.39
N GLU A 94 3.27 18.89 0.10
CA GLU A 94 3.84 20.12 -0.46
C GLU A 94 4.51 19.87 -1.83
N VAL A 95 5.15 18.71 -2.03
CA VAL A 95 6.03 18.47 -3.19
C VAL A 95 5.44 17.55 -4.27
N SER A 96 4.31 16.85 -4.00
CA SER A 96 3.73 15.87 -4.92
C SER A 96 2.21 15.80 -4.87
N ASP A 97 1.61 15.64 -6.05
CA ASP A 97 0.19 15.28 -6.24
C ASP A 97 -0.01 13.77 -6.47
N THR A 98 1.05 12.96 -6.31
CA THR A 98 0.96 11.51 -6.45
C THR A 98 0.09 10.95 -5.33
N PRO A 99 -0.82 9.98 -5.57
CA PRO A 99 -1.61 9.38 -4.52
C PRO A 99 -0.73 8.76 -3.45
N ILE A 100 -1.00 9.08 -2.19
CA ILE A 100 -0.18 8.70 -1.05
C ILE A 100 -0.81 7.52 -0.33
N LEU A 101 -0.06 6.44 -0.17
CA LEU A 101 -0.34 5.42 0.83
C LEU A 101 0.26 5.90 2.15
N VAL A 102 -0.57 6.04 3.18
CA VAL A 102 -0.09 6.32 4.54
C VAL A 102 0.13 4.98 5.24
N ASP A 103 1.40 4.63 5.44
CA ASP A 103 1.81 3.34 5.99
C ASP A 103 2.35 3.49 7.41
N ALA A 104 1.58 3.04 8.40
CA ALA A 104 2.00 3.00 9.79
C ALA A 104 2.05 1.53 10.28
N PRO A 105 3.20 1.07 10.82
CA PRO A 105 3.42 -0.35 11.07
C PRO A 105 2.61 -0.92 12.24
N HIS A 106 2.23 -0.07 13.20
CA HIS A 106 1.60 -0.48 14.46
C HIS A 106 0.46 0.44 14.86
N TRP A 107 -0.47 -0.08 15.67
CA TRP A 107 -1.68 0.62 16.08
C TRP A 107 -1.38 1.91 16.86
N GLU A 108 -0.30 1.92 17.64
CA GLU A 108 0.19 3.08 18.39
C GLU A 108 0.54 4.27 17.49
N ILE A 109 0.91 4.02 16.23
CA ILE A 109 1.21 5.08 15.24
C ILE A 109 0.00 5.35 14.34
N LYS A 110 -0.81 4.32 14.05
CA LYS A 110 -2.05 4.46 13.28
C LYS A 110 -3.08 5.36 13.95
N GLN A 111 -3.23 5.28 15.26
CA GLN A 111 -4.15 6.15 16.02
C GLN A 111 -3.85 7.65 15.85
N PRO A 112 -2.64 8.15 16.18
CA PRO A 112 -2.32 9.55 15.98
C PRO A 112 -2.31 9.94 14.50
N LEU A 113 -1.96 9.03 13.58
CA LEU A 113 -2.08 9.25 12.14
C LEU A 113 -3.53 9.53 11.72
N ILE A 114 -4.47 8.67 12.09
CA ILE A 114 -5.90 8.84 11.76
C ILE A 114 -6.40 10.18 12.31
N LYS A 115 -6.06 10.48 13.56
CA LYS A 115 -6.42 11.75 14.20
C LYS A 115 -5.88 12.95 13.42
N TYR A 116 -4.60 12.93 13.07
CA TYR A 116 -3.95 13.99 12.28
C TYR A 116 -4.61 14.18 10.90
N LEU A 117 -4.94 13.08 10.21
CA LEU A 117 -5.61 13.12 8.91
C LEU A 117 -7.00 13.78 8.98
N ILE A 118 -7.77 13.50 10.04
CA ILE A 118 -9.07 14.14 10.28
C ILE A 118 -8.89 15.63 10.59
N GLU A 119 -7.98 15.98 11.51
CA GLU A 119 -7.75 17.37 11.94
C GLU A 119 -7.28 18.29 10.81
N THR A 120 -6.52 17.74 9.87
CA THR A 120 -6.00 18.46 8.69
C THR A 120 -6.91 18.36 7.46
N GLY A 121 -7.90 17.46 7.47
CA GLY A 121 -8.75 17.16 6.31
C GLY A 121 -8.00 16.47 5.16
N LEU A 122 -6.84 15.87 5.43
CA LEU A 122 -6.04 15.11 4.47
C LEU A 122 -6.59 13.68 4.27
N ASP A 123 -7.44 13.21 5.16
CA ASP A 123 -8.11 11.90 5.11
C ASP A 123 -8.78 11.60 3.75
N ARG A 124 -9.39 12.59 3.10
CA ARG A 124 -9.99 12.44 1.75
C ARG A 124 -8.99 12.22 0.60
N GLN A 125 -7.69 12.43 0.84
CA GLN A 125 -6.65 12.44 -0.20
C GLN A 125 -5.70 11.24 -0.11
N VAL A 126 -5.83 10.41 0.91
CA VAL A 126 -4.91 9.30 1.17
C VAL A 126 -5.52 7.94 0.84
N ILE A 127 -4.64 6.96 0.71
CA ILE A 127 -4.93 5.54 0.73
C ILE A 127 -4.43 5.01 2.08
N TYR A 128 -5.32 4.42 2.88
CA TYR A 128 -4.92 3.85 4.16
C TYR A 128 -4.19 2.51 3.95
N ASN A 129 -2.94 2.43 4.40
CA ASN A 129 -2.10 1.25 4.29
C ASN A 129 -1.63 0.80 5.70
N THR A 130 -2.06 -0.33 6.24
CA THR A 130 -3.00 -1.32 5.71
C THR A 130 -3.94 -1.79 6.82
N ILE A 131 -5.14 -2.23 6.45
CA ILE A 131 -5.97 -3.06 7.34
C ILE A 131 -5.51 -4.51 7.19
N THR A 132 -5.33 -5.23 8.29
CA THR A 132 -4.93 -6.65 8.28
C THR A 132 -5.95 -7.53 8.99
N SER A 133 -5.79 -8.84 8.89
CA SER A 133 -6.58 -9.82 9.66
C SER A 133 -6.45 -9.65 11.18
N SER A 134 -5.36 -9.02 11.65
CA SER A 134 -5.10 -8.75 13.06
C SER A 134 -5.49 -7.33 13.50
N SER A 135 -6.04 -6.50 12.60
CA SER A 135 -6.54 -5.17 12.96
C SER A 135 -7.60 -5.25 14.05
N PHE A 136 -7.54 -4.35 15.02
CA PHE A 136 -8.46 -4.30 16.17
C PHE A 136 -9.78 -3.62 15.79
N ASP A 137 -10.85 -3.88 16.53
CA ASP A 137 -12.16 -3.26 16.25
C ASP A 137 -12.11 -1.74 16.39
N GLU A 138 -11.28 -1.22 17.29
CA GLU A 138 -10.99 0.20 17.48
C GLU A 138 -10.40 0.85 16.22
N GLU A 139 -9.61 0.11 15.43
CA GLU A 139 -9.08 0.58 14.14
C GLU A 139 -10.22 0.80 13.14
N PHE A 140 -11.12 -0.18 12.99
CA PHE A 140 -12.28 -0.05 12.11
C PHE A 140 -13.23 1.07 12.57
N GLN A 141 -13.47 1.21 13.88
CA GLN A 141 -14.29 2.29 14.44
C GLN A 141 -13.67 3.67 14.20
N SER A 142 -12.35 3.78 14.27
CA SER A 142 -11.65 5.05 13.99
C SER A 142 -11.74 5.40 12.50
N LEU A 143 -11.56 4.41 11.62
CA LEU A 143 -11.65 4.60 10.18
C LEU A 143 -13.07 4.96 9.71
N SER A 144 -14.13 4.44 10.34
CA SER A 144 -15.52 4.81 9.99
C SER A 144 -15.85 6.28 10.25
N GLN A 145 -15.06 6.96 11.09
CA GLN A 145 -15.22 8.38 11.38
C GLN A 145 -14.51 9.29 10.36
N THR A 146 -13.58 8.73 9.56
CA THR A 146 -12.83 9.48 8.54
C THR A 146 -13.62 9.68 7.25
N ASP A 147 -13.11 10.53 6.35
CA ASP A 147 -13.52 10.60 4.93
C ASP A 147 -12.57 9.81 4.01
N ILE A 148 -11.79 8.86 4.55
CA ILE A 148 -10.94 7.97 3.74
C ILE A 148 -11.84 7.06 2.90
N GLU A 149 -11.60 7.04 1.59
CA GLU A 149 -12.34 6.16 0.68
C GLU A 149 -11.52 4.94 0.24
N ASN A 150 -10.19 5.02 0.29
CA ASN A 150 -9.30 4.03 -0.34
C ASN A 150 -8.51 3.26 0.73
N PHE A 151 -8.63 1.93 0.71
CA PHE A 151 -8.03 1.07 1.73
C PHE A 151 -7.25 -0.07 1.09
N VAL A 152 -6.02 -0.26 1.52
CA VAL A 152 -5.28 -1.51 1.28
C VAL A 152 -5.70 -2.52 2.35
N LEU A 153 -6.09 -3.71 1.88
CA LEU A 153 -6.35 -4.87 2.71
C LEU A 153 -5.19 -5.85 2.50
N LEU A 154 -4.53 -6.24 3.60
CA LEU A 154 -3.44 -7.21 3.64
C LEU A 154 -3.91 -8.48 4.38
N PRO A 155 -4.55 -9.43 3.67
CA PRO A 155 -4.97 -10.72 4.20
C PRO A 155 -3.76 -11.63 4.47
N ILE A 156 -3.15 -11.47 5.64
CA ILE A 156 -2.04 -12.32 6.09
C ILE A 156 -2.61 -13.69 6.48
N GLU A 157 -2.15 -14.73 5.78
CA GLU A 157 -2.42 -16.13 6.10
C GLU A 157 -1.10 -16.88 6.29
N SER A 158 -0.86 -17.41 7.49
CA SER A 158 0.42 -17.97 7.91
C SER A 158 0.36 -19.45 8.31
N HIS A 159 -0.81 -20.08 8.30
CA HIS A 159 -1.00 -21.47 8.72
C HIS A 159 -1.03 -22.41 7.52
N TYR A 160 -1.68 -22.01 6.42
CA TYR A 160 -1.88 -22.84 5.24
C TYR A 160 -1.36 -22.18 3.96
N TRP A 161 -0.48 -22.89 3.25
CA TRP A 161 0.16 -22.43 2.01
C TRP A 161 -0.65 -22.79 0.76
N THR A 162 -1.91 -22.37 0.71
CA THR A 162 -2.79 -22.59 -0.45
C THR A 162 -3.50 -21.31 -0.85
N THR A 163 -3.83 -21.18 -2.15
CA THR A 163 -4.64 -20.06 -2.66
C THR A 163 -5.99 -19.99 -1.95
N GLU A 164 -6.63 -21.14 -1.72
CA GLU A 164 -7.93 -21.23 -1.05
C GLU A 164 -7.88 -20.69 0.38
N ALA A 165 -6.87 -21.08 1.18
CA ALA A 165 -6.74 -20.57 2.54
C ALA A 165 -6.56 -19.05 2.56
N ARG A 166 -5.74 -18.51 1.65
CA ARG A 166 -5.58 -17.06 1.52
C ARG A 166 -6.87 -16.36 1.08
N MET A 167 -7.62 -16.97 0.16
CA MET A 167 -8.93 -16.46 -0.26
C MET A 167 -9.96 -16.46 0.88
N ASN A 168 -9.92 -17.44 1.79
CA ASN A 168 -10.78 -17.43 2.99
C ASN A 168 -10.46 -16.25 3.90
N VAL A 169 -9.17 -15.91 4.05
CA VAL A 169 -8.75 -14.72 4.80
C VAL A 169 -9.15 -13.41 4.09
N VAL A 170 -9.00 -13.35 2.76
CA VAL A 170 -9.51 -12.23 1.92
C VAL A 170 -11.01 -12.01 2.17
N ASP A 171 -11.81 -13.07 2.07
CA ASP A 171 -13.26 -13.02 2.25
C ASP A 171 -13.64 -12.53 3.66
N SER A 172 -12.99 -13.10 4.67
CA SER A 172 -13.20 -12.71 6.07
C SER A 172 -12.89 -11.24 6.30
N LEU A 173 -11.75 -10.75 5.78
CA LEU A 173 -11.32 -9.38 5.95
C LEU A 173 -12.23 -8.39 5.23
N ILE A 174 -12.66 -8.69 3.99
CA ILE A 174 -13.63 -7.89 3.26
C ILE A 174 -14.97 -7.85 4.00
N ASN A 175 -15.50 -9.00 4.43
CA ASN A 175 -16.79 -9.05 5.13
C ASN A 175 -16.75 -8.29 6.45
N ARG A 176 -15.63 -8.39 7.18
CA ARG A 176 -15.41 -7.60 8.41
C ARG A 176 -15.35 -6.11 8.10
N ALA A 177 -14.58 -5.68 7.10
CA ALA A 177 -14.54 -4.26 6.71
C ALA A 177 -15.93 -3.74 6.32
N LEU A 178 -16.72 -4.53 5.58
CA LEU A 178 -18.08 -4.20 5.17
C LEU A 178 -19.11 -4.21 6.32
N SER A 179 -18.81 -4.85 7.46
CA SER A 179 -19.70 -4.82 8.63
C SER A 179 -19.57 -3.53 9.44
N TYR A 180 -18.60 -2.68 9.11
CA TYR A 180 -18.43 -1.36 9.70
C TYR A 180 -18.97 -0.26 8.77
N ASP A 181 -19.50 0.80 9.35
CA ASP A 181 -20.13 1.92 8.63
C ASP A 181 -19.09 2.90 8.03
N PHE A 182 -18.19 2.40 7.18
CA PHE A 182 -17.32 3.28 6.39
C PHE A 182 -18.16 4.17 5.47
N LYS A 183 -17.88 5.48 5.45
CA LYS A 183 -18.62 6.45 4.61
C LYS A 183 -18.54 6.10 3.12
N ALA A 184 -17.38 5.63 2.68
CA ALA A 184 -17.12 5.09 1.36
C ALA A 184 -15.98 4.07 1.43
N TYR A 185 -15.91 3.15 0.46
CA TYR A 185 -14.83 2.17 0.41
C TYR A 185 -14.48 1.73 -1.00
N ASN A 186 -13.18 1.73 -1.26
CA ASN A 186 -12.49 1.19 -2.42
C ASN A 186 -11.39 0.26 -1.91
N PHE A 187 -11.64 -1.05 -1.93
CA PHE A 187 -10.68 -2.04 -1.46
C PHE A 187 -9.66 -2.40 -2.54
N MET A 188 -8.38 -2.28 -2.20
CA MET A 188 -7.23 -2.78 -2.95
C MET A 188 -6.59 -3.90 -2.14
N ILE A 189 -6.34 -5.06 -2.74
CA ILE A 189 -5.86 -6.22 -2.00
C ILE A 189 -4.37 -6.44 -2.25
N ASP A 190 -3.54 -6.33 -1.21
CA ASP A 190 -2.17 -6.81 -1.25
C ASP A 190 -2.17 -8.30 -0.86
N THR A 191 -1.82 -9.18 -1.80
CA THR A 191 -1.90 -10.62 -1.56
C THR A 191 -0.80 -11.18 -0.66
N CYS A 192 0.05 -10.33 -0.08
CA CYS A 192 1.14 -10.68 0.83
C CYS A 192 2.14 -11.69 0.23
N LEU A 193 3.39 -11.25 0.07
CA LEU A 193 4.48 -12.12 -0.35
C LEU A 193 5.40 -12.40 0.85
N ILE A 194 5.24 -13.57 1.46
CA ILE A 194 5.97 -13.95 2.68
C ILE A 194 7.39 -14.44 2.35
N ASP A 195 7.49 -15.28 1.32
CA ASP A 195 8.75 -15.83 0.80
C ASP A 195 8.68 -16.15 -0.71
N TYR A 196 9.76 -16.67 -1.29
CA TYR A 196 9.84 -17.00 -2.72
C TYR A 196 8.91 -18.13 -3.10
N THR A 197 8.71 -19.11 -2.21
CA THR A 197 7.82 -20.24 -2.46
C THR A 197 6.36 -19.82 -2.44
N SER A 198 6.04 -18.72 -1.77
CA SER A 198 4.71 -18.12 -1.71
C SER A 198 4.34 -17.28 -2.93
N LEU A 199 5.29 -17.03 -3.86
CA LEU A 199 5.04 -16.22 -5.07
C LEU A 199 3.92 -16.78 -5.94
N GLY A 200 3.94 -18.09 -6.22
CA GLY A 200 2.89 -18.72 -7.02
C GLY A 200 1.50 -18.60 -6.38
N ILE A 201 1.45 -18.72 -5.04
CA ILE A 201 0.22 -18.54 -4.26
C ILE A 201 -0.26 -17.09 -4.36
N ALA A 202 0.63 -16.12 -4.16
CA ALA A 202 0.29 -14.70 -4.25
C ALA A 202 -0.28 -14.31 -5.62
N MET A 203 0.33 -14.82 -6.71
CA MET A 203 -0.15 -14.58 -8.08
C MET A 203 -1.50 -15.26 -8.35
N SER A 204 -1.67 -16.51 -7.90
CA SER A 204 -2.95 -17.24 -8.02
C SER A 204 -4.06 -16.55 -7.23
N THR A 205 -3.76 -16.03 -6.03
CA THR A 205 -4.72 -15.25 -5.23
C THR A 205 -5.10 -13.94 -5.93
N ILE A 206 -4.17 -13.25 -6.60
CA ILE A 206 -4.50 -12.06 -7.41
C ILE A 206 -5.53 -12.41 -8.49
N GLU A 207 -5.34 -13.54 -9.20
CA GLU A 207 -6.28 -13.99 -10.22
C GLU A 207 -7.66 -14.28 -9.63
N GLU A 208 -7.73 -15.00 -8.51
CA GLU A 208 -8.98 -15.32 -7.81
C GLU A 208 -9.72 -14.06 -7.30
N ILE A 209 -9.00 -13.08 -6.73
CA ILE A 209 -9.60 -11.81 -6.30
C ILE A 209 -10.23 -11.08 -7.48
N LYS A 210 -9.52 -11.02 -8.61
CA LYS A 210 -10.02 -10.36 -9.83
C LYS A 210 -11.20 -11.13 -10.43
N ASN A 211 -11.19 -12.46 -10.36
CA ASN A 211 -12.30 -13.31 -10.81
C ASN A 211 -13.55 -13.16 -9.93
N LYS A 212 -13.39 -13.13 -8.61
CA LYS A 212 -14.50 -13.13 -7.65
C LYS A 212 -15.07 -11.75 -7.39
N TYR A 213 -14.21 -10.75 -7.18
CA TYR A 213 -14.61 -9.41 -6.73
C TYR A 213 -14.37 -8.32 -7.78
N GLY A 214 -13.42 -8.54 -8.69
CA GLY A 214 -12.96 -7.52 -9.62
C GLY A 214 -12.13 -6.41 -8.96
N TYR A 215 -11.74 -6.56 -7.69
CA TYR A 215 -10.92 -5.57 -6.98
C TYR A 215 -9.51 -5.44 -7.61
N PRO A 216 -8.89 -4.25 -7.54
CA PRO A 216 -7.46 -4.14 -7.78
C PRO A 216 -6.71 -5.03 -6.78
N ALA A 217 -5.73 -5.77 -7.27
CA ALA A 217 -4.93 -6.67 -6.46
C ALA A 217 -3.48 -6.63 -6.93
N GLY A 218 -2.55 -6.69 -5.98
CA GLY A 218 -1.11 -6.62 -6.20
C GLY A 218 -0.36 -7.23 -5.03
N THR A 219 0.96 -7.02 -4.96
CA THR A 219 1.76 -7.43 -3.80
C THR A 219 3.05 -6.63 -3.68
N ALA A 220 3.54 -6.44 -2.45
CA ALA A 220 4.84 -5.84 -2.17
C ALA A 220 6.01 -6.86 -2.28
N GLY A 221 6.62 -6.95 -3.47
CA GLY A 221 7.70 -7.91 -3.74
C GLY A 221 9.09 -7.54 -3.20
N GLN A 222 9.32 -6.29 -2.77
CA GLN A 222 10.66 -5.83 -2.37
C GLN A 222 11.18 -6.53 -1.11
N ASN A 223 10.33 -6.71 -0.10
CA ASN A 223 10.69 -7.36 1.17
C ASN A 223 11.33 -8.74 0.95
N LEU A 224 10.88 -9.44 -0.09
CA LEU A 224 11.41 -10.72 -0.48
C LEU A 224 12.84 -10.64 -1.04
N ALA A 225 13.09 -9.67 -1.92
CA ALA A 225 14.41 -9.44 -2.50
C ALA A 225 15.44 -9.08 -1.42
N ASP A 226 15.05 -8.21 -0.48
CA ASP A 226 15.92 -7.78 0.62
C ASP A 226 16.23 -8.92 1.60
N ALA A 227 15.27 -9.84 1.83
CA ALA A 227 15.48 -11.00 2.68
C ALA A 227 16.41 -12.08 2.07
N TRP A 228 16.68 -12.05 0.76
CA TRP A 228 17.49 -13.08 0.10
C TRP A 228 19.00 -12.84 0.22
N LYS A 229 19.56 -13.13 1.39
CA LYS A 229 21.00 -12.98 1.69
C LYS A 229 21.94 -13.72 0.72
N ASN A 230 21.46 -14.78 0.06
CA ASN A 230 22.24 -15.61 -0.85
C ASN A 230 21.99 -15.31 -2.34
N LEU A 231 21.22 -14.27 -2.69
CA LEU A 231 20.96 -13.93 -4.09
C LEU A 231 22.26 -13.56 -4.83
N ILE A 232 23.08 -12.66 -4.25
CA ILE A 232 24.36 -12.24 -4.83
C ILE A 232 25.35 -13.42 -4.97
N PRO A 233 25.58 -14.25 -3.93
CA PRO A 233 26.39 -15.46 -4.08
C PRO A 233 25.90 -16.44 -5.17
N LYS A 234 24.58 -16.54 -5.40
CA LYS A 234 24.00 -17.50 -6.36
C LYS A 234 23.99 -16.99 -7.81
N PHE A 235 23.73 -15.70 -8.01
CA PHE A 235 23.54 -15.12 -9.35
C PHE A 235 24.69 -14.20 -9.78
N GLY A 236 25.67 -13.97 -8.90
CA GLY A 236 26.76 -13.03 -9.13
C GLY A 236 26.32 -11.57 -9.01
N ASN A 237 27.24 -10.64 -9.26
CA ASN A 237 26.90 -9.24 -9.45
C ASN A 237 26.20 -9.11 -10.80
N ILE A 238 24.91 -8.78 -10.79
CA ILE A 238 24.19 -8.37 -12.00
C ILE A 238 24.58 -6.90 -12.21
N THR A 239 25.67 -6.67 -12.96
CA THR A 239 26.07 -5.33 -13.45
C THR A 239 25.29 -4.92 -14.68
#